data_AF-A0A2B8BDB9-F1
#
_entry.id   AF-A0A2B8BDB9-F1
#
_cell.length_a   1.000
_cell.length_b   1.000
_cell.length_c   1.000
_cell.angle_alpha   90.00
_cell.angle_beta   90.00
_cell.angle_gamma   90.00
#
_symmetry.space_group_name_H-M   'P 1'
#
loop_
_entity.id
_entity.type
_entity.pdbx_description
1 polymer ?
#
loop_
_entity_poly.entity_id
_entity_poly.type
_entity_poly.pdbx_seq_one_letter_code
_entity_poly.pdbx_strand_id
1 'polypeptide(L)' 'MTTNTALGLQEAARVARSRACLIRSGTKGGSAVAIGLDDLADELERMAERARTRASHFDLITSPAAAPAQAAE' A
#
# COMPACT_ATOMS: atom_id res chain seq x y z
N MET A 1 -3.80 13.27 1.20
CA MET A 1 -3.95 12.54 -0.10
C MET A 1 -3.32 11.14 -0.12
N THR A 2 -2.45 10.78 0.84
CA THR A 2 -1.67 9.51 0.83
C THR A 2 -2.45 8.25 1.26
N THR A 3 -3.50 8.39 2.07
CA THR A 3 -4.37 7.28 2.51
C THR A 3 -5.15 6.64 1.35
N ASN A 4 -5.65 7.45 0.41
CA ASN A 4 -6.34 6.95 -0.79
C ASN A 4 -5.40 6.13 -1.70
N THR A 5 -4.12 6.47 -1.74
CA THR A 5 -3.12 5.74 -2.53
C THR A 5 -2.85 4.35 -1.93
N ALA A 6 -2.71 4.24 -0.61
CA ALA A 6 -2.47 2.95 0.04
C ALA A 6 -3.65 1.98 -0.14
N LEU A 7 -4.88 2.47 -0.03
CA LEU A 7 -6.09 1.67 -0.27
C LEU A 7 -6.21 1.22 -1.73
N GLY A 8 -5.91 2.10 -2.68
CA GLY A 8 -5.92 1.75 -4.11
C GLY A 8 -4.89 0.68 -4.47
N LEU A 9 -3.68 0.75 -3.87
CA LEU A 9 -2.64 -0.25 -4.07
C LEU A 9 -3.02 -1.63 -3.50
N GLN A 10 -3.69 -1.66 -2.35
CA GLN A 10 -4.20 -2.91 -1.75
C GLN A 10 -5.28 -3.55 -2.62
N GLU A 11 -6.21 -2.76 -3.13
CA GLU A 11 -7.25 -3.28 -4.03
C GLU A 11 -6.65 -3.82 -5.33
N ALA A 12 -5.66 -3.12 -5.89
CA ALA A 12 -4.92 -3.60 -7.06
C ALA A 12 -4.22 -4.94 -6.79
N ALA A 13 -3.57 -5.10 -5.63
CA ALA A 13 -2.95 -6.37 -5.22
C ALA A 13 -3.99 -7.50 -5.08
N ARG A 14 -5.14 -7.21 -4.46
CA ARG A 14 -6.26 -8.15 -4.32
C ARG A 14 -6.76 -8.63 -5.68
N VAL A 15 -6.96 -7.71 -6.62
CA VAL A 15 -7.40 -8.03 -7.98
C VAL A 15 -6.35 -8.86 -8.71
N ALA A 16 -5.06 -8.54 -8.59
CA ALA A 16 -3.98 -9.32 -9.20
C ALA A 16 -3.96 -10.77 -8.71
N ARG A 17 -4.05 -11.01 -7.39
CA ARG A 17 -4.14 -12.37 -6.81
C ARG A 17 -5.40 -13.11 -7.25
N SER A 18 -6.54 -12.42 -7.32
CA SER A 18 -7.78 -13.00 -7.83
C SER A 18 -7.63 -13.49 -9.28
N ARG A 19 -6.97 -12.69 -10.14
CA ARG A 19 -6.69 -13.09 -11.53
C ARG A 19 -5.69 -14.23 -11.61
N ALA A 20 -4.64 -14.23 -10.81
CA ALA A 20 -3.68 -15.33 -10.73
C ALA A 20 -4.38 -16.65 -10.36
N CYS A 21 -5.27 -16.61 -9.37
CA CYS A 21 -6.08 -17.78 -8.95
C CYS A 21 -6.97 -18.31 -10.08
N LEU A 22 -7.69 -17.42 -10.78
CA LEU A 22 -8.52 -17.79 -11.93
C LEU A 22 -7.72 -18.40 -13.07
N ILE A 23 -6.51 -17.92 -13.31
CA ILE A 23 -5.64 -18.51 -14.34
C ILE A 23 -5.17 -19.89 -13.90
N ARG A 24 -4.74 -20.06 -12.64
CA ARG A 24 -4.30 -21.35 -12.10
C ARG A 24 -5.37 -22.43 -12.18
N SER A 25 -6.65 -22.06 -11.96
CA SER A 25 -7.76 -23.01 -12.05
C SER A 25 -7.97 -23.52 -13.49
N GLY A 26 -7.66 -22.70 -14.50
CA GLY A 26 -7.70 -23.09 -15.92
C GLY A 26 -6.44 -23.80 -16.42
N THR A 27 -5.26 -23.54 -15.84
CA THR A 27 -3.96 -23.97 -16.39
C THR A 27 -3.18 -24.99 -15.55
N LYS A 28 -3.82 -25.69 -14.59
CA LYS A 28 -3.15 -26.64 -13.67
C LYS A 28 -1.91 -26.06 -12.97
N GLY A 29 -1.96 -24.80 -12.56
CA GLY A 29 -0.92 -24.15 -11.72
C GLY A 29 0.32 -23.61 -12.45
N GLY A 30 0.68 -24.12 -13.63
CA GLY A 30 1.96 -23.79 -14.31
C GLY A 30 1.97 -22.55 -15.20
N SER A 31 1.15 -21.53 -14.93
CA SER A 31 1.09 -20.33 -15.80
C SER A 31 2.07 -19.26 -15.34
N ALA A 32 3.01 -18.89 -16.21
CA ALA A 32 3.92 -17.77 -16.00
C ALA A 32 3.18 -16.44 -15.75
N VAL A 33 1.99 -16.27 -16.36
CA VAL A 33 1.14 -15.10 -16.12
C VAL A 33 0.61 -15.08 -14.69
N ALA A 34 0.20 -16.24 -14.16
CA ALA A 34 -0.27 -16.32 -12.79
C ALA A 34 0.84 -16.06 -11.77
N ILE A 35 2.05 -16.55 -12.04
CA ILE A 35 3.23 -16.26 -11.21
C ILE A 35 3.56 -14.77 -11.23
N GLY A 36 3.63 -14.15 -12.42
CA GLY A 36 3.89 -12.72 -12.54
C GLY A 36 2.81 -11.84 -11.90
N LEU A 37 1.55 -12.30 -11.85
CA LEU A 37 0.47 -11.62 -11.13
C LEU A 37 0.60 -11.73 -9.61
N ASP A 38 1.10 -12.84 -9.08
CA ASP A 38 1.42 -12.96 -7.65
C ASP A 38 2.59 -12.05 -7.30
N ASP A 39 3.67 -12.04 -8.09
CA ASP A 39 4.83 -11.16 -7.90
C ASP A 39 4.42 -9.68 -7.92
N LEU A 40 3.54 -9.30 -8.86
CA LEU A 40 2.99 -7.95 -8.94
C LEU A 40 2.15 -7.62 -7.70
N ALA A 41 1.33 -8.55 -7.21
CA ALA A 41 0.54 -8.33 -6.01
C ALA A 41 1.43 -8.06 -4.78
N ASP A 42 2.52 -8.81 -4.65
CA ASP A 42 3.47 -8.64 -3.55
C ASP A 42 4.18 -7.27 -3.63
N GLU A 43 4.55 -6.81 -4.82
CA GLU A 43 5.13 -5.47 -4.97
C GLU A 43 4.10 -4.37 -4.65
N LEU A 44 2.85 -4.53 -5.07
CA LEU A 44 1.77 -3.58 -4.75
C LEU A 44 1.50 -3.51 -3.24
N GLU A 45 1.54 -4.64 -2.52
CA GLU A 45 1.44 -4.67 -1.07
C GLU A 45 2.61 -3.94 -0.40
N ARG A 46 3.85 -4.13 -0.89
CA ARG A 46 5.03 -3.39 -0.41
C ARG A 46 4.92 -1.90 -0.69
N MET A 47 4.40 -1.51 -1.86
CA MET A 47 4.12 -0.11 -2.19
C MET A 47 3.07 0.49 -1.26
N ALA A 48 1.99 -0.25 -0.97
CA ALA A 48 0.95 0.17 -0.05
C ALA A 48 1.51 0.38 1.36
N GLU A 49 2.39 -0.50 1.82
CA GLU A 49 3.06 -0.36 3.11
C GLU A 49 3.93 0.88 3.17
N ARG A 50 4.79 1.10 2.16
CA ARG A 50 5.60 2.33 2.06
C ARG A 50 4.72 3.60 2.05
N ALA A 51 3.57 3.56 1.38
CA ALA A 51 2.63 4.67 1.37
C ALA A 51 2.00 4.94 2.75
N ARG A 52 1.68 3.88 3.51
CA ARG A 52 1.21 3.98 4.90
C ARG A 52 2.28 4.58 5.81
N THR A 53 3.51 4.05 5.77
CA THR A 53 4.63 4.57 6.59
C THR A 53 4.91 6.04 6.29
N ARG A 54 4.82 6.46 5.02
CA ARG A 54 4.99 7.87 4.67
C ARG A 54 3.88 8.75 5.24
N ALA A 55 2.64 8.27 5.24
CA ALA A 55 1.52 9.00 5.82
C ALA A 55 1.70 9.19 7.33
N SER A 56 2.05 8.13 8.06
CA SER A 56 2.27 8.20 9.51
C SER A 56 3.49 9.03 9.92
N HIS A 57 4.57 8.98 9.12
CA HIS A 57 5.76 9.81 9.37
C HIS A 57 5.50 11.30 9.15
N PHE A 58 4.63 11.67 8.19
CA PHE A 58 4.24 13.07 7.99
C PHE A 58 3.41 13.58 9.18
N ASP A 59 2.47 12.78 9.68
CA ASP A 59 1.66 13.13 10.85
C ASP A 59 2.51 13.42 12.09
N LEU A 60 3.61 12.67 12.30
CA LEU A 60 4.55 12.90 13.41
C LEU A 60 5.34 14.21 13.30
N ILE A 61 5.66 14.66 12.08
CA ILE A 61 6.39 15.92 11.85
C ILE A 61 5.47 17.13 11.97
N THR A 62 4.19 17.00 11.59
CA THR A 62 3.22 18.10 11.63
C THR A 62 2.51 18.26 12.97
N SER A 63 2.81 17.41 13.95
CA SER A 63 2.31 17.62 15.32
C SER A 63 2.88 18.96 15.82
N PRO A 64 2.06 19.99 16.10
CA PRO A 64 2.59 21.26 16.56
C PRO A 64 3.26 21.01 17.91
N ALA A 65 4.59 21.04 17.91
CA ALA A 65 5.34 21.25 19.13
C ALA A 65 4.72 22.50 19.77
N ALA A 66 4.09 22.31 20.93
CA ALA A 66 3.44 23.37 21.69
C ALA A 66 4.40 24.56 21.76
N ALA A 67 4.06 25.64 21.06
CA ALA A 67 4.84 26.87 21.10
C ALA A 67 4.91 27.33 22.57
N PRO A 68 6.08 27.73 23.09
CA PRO A 68 6.17 28.24 24.44
C PRO A 68 5.29 29.50 24.52
N ALA A 69 4.34 29.49 25.45
CA ALA A 69 3.49 30.64 25.74
C ALA A 69 4.39 31.83 26.09
N GLN A 70 4.48 32.80 25.18
CA GLN A 70 5.03 34.11 25.50
C GLN A 70 4.08 34.75 26.50
N ALA A 71 4.46 34.70 27.79
CA ALA A 71 3.85 35.52 28.80
C ALA A 71 4.24 36.98 28.53
N ALA A 72 3.21 37.78 28.33
CA ALA A 72 3.25 39.21 28.10
C ALA A 72 3.84 40.00 29.29
N GLU A 73 4.21 41.25 28.99
CA GLU A 73 4.71 42.33 29.87
C GLU A 73 4.03 42.46 31.23
#